data_AF-A0A4Q8M3I4-F1
#
_entry.id   AF-A0A4Q8M3I4-F1
#
_cell.length_a   1.000
_cell.length_b   1.000
_cell.length_c   1.000
_cell.angle_alpha   90.00
_cell.angle_beta   90.00
_cell.angle_gamma   90.00
#
_symmetry.space_group_name_H-M   'P 1'
#
loop_
_entity.id
_entity.type
_entity.pdbx_description
1 polymer ?
#
loop_
_entity_poly.entity_id
_entity_poly.type
_entity_poly.pdbx_seq_one_letter_code
_entity_poly.pdbx_strand_id
1 'polypeptide(L)' 'MRNLIAFRADGVKLWEAPFPEGSDYYYKIASSSPLIVNSFSSYRCEIDLEDGSIKGLEFMK' A
#
# COMPACT_ATOMS: atom_id res chain seq x y z
N MET A 1 -9.58 2.14 11.20
CA MET A 1 -8.86 2.00 9.91
C MET A 1 -7.38 2.16 10.18
N ARG A 2 -6.49 1.36 9.58
CA ARG A 2 -5.03 1.41 9.81
C ARG A 2 -4.30 1.44 8.46
N ASN A 3 -3.29 2.30 8.35
CA ASN A 3 -2.43 2.42 7.17
C ASN A 3 -1.67 1.10 6.92
N LEU A 4 -1.19 0.90 5.70
CA LEU A 4 -0.24 -0.18 5.42
C LEU A 4 1.13 0.22 5.95
N ILE A 5 1.69 -0.58 6.85
CA ILE A 5 2.95 -0.27 7.53
C ILE A 5 3.95 -1.37 7.19
N ALA A 6 5.15 -0.98 6.80
CA ALA A 6 6.27 -1.91 6.69
C ALA A 6 7.12 -1.88 7.94
N PHE A 7 7.55 -3.08 8.35
CA PHE A 7 8.51 -3.28 9.42
C PHE A 7 9.68 -4.11 8.88
N ARG A 8 10.86 -3.83 9.40
CA ARG A 8 11.98 -4.77 9.33
C ARG A 8 11.69 -5.98 10.21
N ALA A 9 12.42 -7.08 9.95
CA ALA A 9 12.29 -8.31 10.73
C ALA A 9 12.63 -8.14 12.23
N ASP A 10 13.38 -7.08 12.59
CA ASP A 10 13.68 -6.72 13.98
C ASP A 10 12.58 -5.85 14.64
N GLY A 11 11.48 -5.58 13.93
CA GLY A 11 10.34 -4.80 14.41
C GLY A 11 10.48 -3.29 14.21
N VAL A 12 11.55 -2.80 13.60
CA VAL A 12 11.70 -1.36 13.28
C VAL A 12 10.74 -0.97 12.16
N LYS A 13 9.89 0.05 12.39
CA LYS A 13 9.02 0.62 11.35
C LYS A 13 9.88 1.25 10.26
N LEU A 14 9.65 0.87 9.00
CA LEU A 14 10.31 1.45 7.84
C LEU A 14 9.51 2.64 7.32
N TRP A 15 8.27 2.39 6.93
CA TRP A 15 7.39 3.39 6.32
C TRP A 15 5.94 3.04 6.55
N GLU A 16 5.08 3.99 6.19
CA GLU A 16 3.63 3.91 6.34
C GLU A 16 2.98 4.52 5.09
N ALA A 17 2.29 3.69 4.31
CA ALA A 17 1.72 4.11 3.04
C ALA A 17 0.39 4.85 3.26
N PRO A 18 0.19 6.03 2.62
CA PRO A 18 -1.05 6.79 2.70
C PRO A 18 -2.17 6.07 1.94
N PHE A 19 -3.42 6.26 2.35
CA PHE A 19 -4.55 5.66 1.64
C PHE A 19 -4.78 6.32 0.26
N PRO A 20 -5.21 5.54 -0.75
CA PRO A 20 -5.79 6.10 -1.96
C PRO A 20 -7.17 6.67 -1.60
N GLU A 21 -7.27 7.99 -1.48
CA GLU A 21 -8.48 8.82 -1.30
C GLU A 21 -9.66 8.25 -0.46
N GLY A 22 -10.02 8.95 0.63
CA GLY A 22 -11.33 8.83 1.30
C GLY A 22 -11.67 7.46 1.92
N SER A 23 -11.46 7.29 3.23
CA SER A 23 -11.88 6.10 4.02
C SER A 23 -11.67 4.72 3.38
N ASP A 24 -10.68 4.59 2.50
CA ASP A 24 -10.31 3.33 1.87
C ASP A 24 -9.30 2.57 2.76
N TYR A 25 -9.09 1.28 2.48
CA TYR A 25 -8.07 0.47 3.13
C TYR A 25 -7.53 -0.60 2.19
N TYR A 26 -6.23 -0.89 2.35
CA TYR A 26 -5.59 -1.99 1.64
C TYR A 26 -6.07 -3.32 2.21
N TYR A 27 -6.61 -4.20 1.35
CA TYR A 27 -7.12 -5.50 1.78
C TYR A 27 -6.26 -6.67 1.31
N LYS A 28 -5.41 -6.47 0.29
CA LYS A 28 -4.60 -7.55 -0.29
C LYS A 28 -3.30 -7.04 -0.89
N ILE A 29 -2.22 -7.76 -0.62
CA ILE A 29 -0.96 -7.65 -1.37
C ILE A 29 -1.07 -8.55 -2.61
N ALA A 30 -1.07 -7.96 -3.79
CA ALA A 30 -1.16 -8.67 -5.07
C ALA A 30 0.23 -9.08 -5.61
N SER A 31 1.27 -8.31 -5.28
CA SER A 31 2.67 -8.61 -5.58
C SER A 31 3.57 -7.99 -4.52
N SER A 32 4.70 -8.61 -4.21
CA SER A 32 5.70 -8.09 -3.26
C SER A 32 6.90 -7.44 -3.94
N SER A 33 7.08 -7.60 -5.26
CA SER A 33 8.17 -7.01 -6.03
C SER A 33 7.79 -6.89 -7.52
N PRO A 34 7.35 -5.72 -8.01
CA PRO A 34 7.09 -4.49 -7.25
C PRO A 34 5.98 -4.67 -6.21
N LEU A 35 5.99 -3.86 -5.13
CA LEU A 35 4.94 -3.93 -4.13
C LEU A 35 3.64 -3.36 -4.70
N ILE A 36 2.67 -4.26 -4.91
CA ILE A 36 1.36 -3.93 -5.45
C ILE A 36 0.32 -4.35 -4.44
N VAL A 37 -0.55 -3.42 -4.08
CA VAL A 37 -1.64 -3.64 -3.13
C VAL A 37 -2.98 -3.22 -3.72
N ASN A 38 -4.02 -3.96 -3.38
CA ASN A 38 -5.38 -3.64 -3.77
C ASN A 38 -6.11 -2.98 -2.60
N SER A 39 -6.88 -1.94 -2.92
CA SER A 39 -7.72 -1.22 -1.98
C SER A 39 -9.18 -1.66 -2.08
N PHE A 40 -9.96 -1.44 -1.03
CA PHE A 40 -11.37 -1.82 -0.98
C PHE A 40 -12.20 -1.07 -2.02
N SER A 41 -11.85 0.18 -2.34
CA SER A 41 -12.50 0.97 -3.39
C SER A 41 -12.05 0.60 -4.81
N SER A 42 -11.58 -0.63 -5.01
CA SER A 42 -11.15 -1.17 -6.30
C SER A 42 -9.96 -0.45 -6.94
N TYR A 43 -9.06 0.15 -6.17
CA TYR A 43 -7.80 0.64 -6.71
C TYR A 43 -6.69 -0.40 -6.60
N ARG A 44 -5.81 -0.41 -7.58
CA ARG A 44 -4.52 -1.09 -7.56
C ARG A 44 -3.44 -0.03 -7.39
N CYS A 45 -2.72 -0.10 -6.28
CA CYS A 45 -1.66 0.84 -5.93
C CYS A 45 -0.31 0.16 -6.02
N GLU A 46 0.62 0.77 -6.74
CA GLU A 46 2.04 0.43 -6.65
C GLU A 46 2.67 1.30 -5.58
N ILE A 47 3.29 0.67 -4.58
CA ILE A 47 3.87 1.32 -3.42
C ILE A 47 5.40 1.25 -3.52
N ASP A 48 6.05 2.38 -3.32
CA ASP A 48 7.49 2.44 -3.18
C ASP A 48 7.94 1.81 -1.84
N LEU A 49 8.93 0.92 -1.89
CA LEU A 49 9.42 0.21 -0.71
C LEU A 49 10.44 1.02 0.12
N GLU A 50 10.99 2.11 -0.40
CA GLU A 50 11.91 2.99 0.31
C GLU A 50 11.14 3.93 1.24
N ASP A 51 10.04 4.52 0.77
CA ASP A 51 9.31 5.57 1.52
C ASP A 51 7.81 5.32 1.74
N GLY A 52 7.23 4.28 1.12
CA GLY A 52 5.81 3.96 1.23
C GLY A 52 4.88 4.83 0.37
N SER A 53 5.42 5.69 -0.50
CA SER A 53 4.61 6.52 -1.39
C SER A 53 3.91 5.70 -2.48
N ILE A 54 2.76 6.19 -2.95
CA ILE A 54 2.07 5.58 -4.09
C ILE A 54 2.72 6.08 -5.38
N LYS A 55 3.38 5.18 -6.12
CA LYS A 55 4.00 5.45 -7.43
C LYS A 55 3.03 5.32 -8.60
N GLY A 56 2.03 4.46 -8.45
CA GLY A 56 1.04 4.17 -9.48
C GLY A 56 -0.32 3.91 -8.86
N LEU A 57 -1.36 4.46 -9.49
CA LEU A 57 -2.74 4.28 -9.09
C LEU A 57 -3.58 3.92 -10.31
N GLU A 58 -4.21 2.75 -10.28
CA GLU A 58 -5.08 2.25 -11.34
C GLU A 58 -6.45 1.88 -10.75
N PHE A 59 -7.53 2.40 -11.30
CA PHE A 59 -8.88 1.99 -10.93
C PHE A 59 -9.26 0.70 -11.68
N MET A 60 -9.58 -0.35 -10.92
CA MET A 60 -9.97 -1.66 -11.44
C MET A 60 -11.49 -1.68 -11.57
N LYS A 61 -11.99 -1.74 -12.81
CA LYS A 61 -13.43 -1.76 -13.13
C LYS A 61 -14.05 -3.15 -12.97
#